data_AF-A0ABD0PZR0-F1
#
_entry.id   AF-A0ABD0PZR0-F1
#
_cell.length_a   1.000
_cell.length_b   1.000
_cell.length_c   1.000
_cell.angle_alpha   90.00
_cell.angle_beta   90.00
_cell.angle_gamma   90.00
#
_symmetry.space_group_name_H-M   'P 1'
#
loop_
_entity.id
_entity.type
_entity.pdbx_description
1 polymer ?
#
loop_
_entity_poly.entity_id
_entity_poly.type
_entity_poly.pdbx_seq_one_letter_code
_entity_poly.pdbx_strand_id
1 'polypeptide(L)' 'CPNPNDDTVELLQNGVSTSSRFSFRMFIFTANSTKLYLHCAVHLCLLSSNHCSL' A
#
# COMPACT_ATOMS: atom_id res chain seq x y z
N CYS A 1 -7.24 -1.03 0.33
CA CYS A 1 -7.28 -1.24 -1.14
C CYS A 1 -6.56 -0.09 -1.84
N PRO A 2 -6.08 -0.27 -3.08
CA PRO A 2 -5.50 0.81 -3.90
C PRO A 2 -6.51 1.94 -4.16
N ASN A 3 -6.00 3.14 -4.46
CA ASN A 3 -6.83 4.27 -4.89
C ASN A 3 -7.37 4.00 -6.30
N PRO A 4 -8.70 3.92 -6.52
CA PRO A 4 -9.26 3.61 -7.84
C PRO A 4 -9.05 4.70 -8.89
N ASN A 5 -8.70 5.93 -8.47
CA ASN A 5 -8.43 7.04 -9.38
C ASN A 5 -6.96 7.09 -9.87
N ASP A 6 -6.12 6.18 -9.40
CA ASP A 6 -4.71 6.07 -9.80
C ASP A 6 -4.46 4.67 -10.33
N ASP A 7 -4.35 4.56 -11.66
CA ASP A 7 -4.12 3.32 -12.39
C ASP A 7 -2.66 2.84 -12.33
N THR A 8 -1.76 3.62 -11.73
CA THR A 8 -0.35 3.25 -11.61
C THR A 8 -0.02 2.43 -10.36
N VAL A 9 -0.98 2.32 -9.44
CA VAL A 9 -0.81 1.59 -8.18
C VAL A 9 -1.16 0.12 -8.36
N GLU A 10 -0.19 -0.77 -8.14
CA GLU A 10 -0.42 -2.21 -8.14
C GLU A 10 -0.20 -2.81 -6.76
N LEU A 11 -1.13 -3.65 -6.31
CA LEU A 11 -1.02 -4.40 -5.06
C LEU A 11 -0.58 -5.83 -5.39
N LEU A 12 0.70 -6.13 -5.16
CA LEU A 12 1.28 -7.43 -5.48
C LEU A 12 1.01 -8.47 -4.39
N GLN A 13 1.14 -8.06 -3.12
CA GLN A 13 0.92 -8.91 -1.95
C GLN A 13 0.42 -8.09 -0.77
N ASN A 14 -0.70 -8.49 -0.17
CA ASN A 14 -1.23 -7.93 1.08
C ASN A 14 -2.06 -8.98 1.83
N GLY A 15 -1.78 -9.21 3.11
CA GLY A 15 -2.57 -10.11 3.95
C GLY A 15 -2.39 -11.62 3.70
N VAL A 16 -1.54 -12.03 2.74
CA VAL A 16 -1.26 -13.44 2.41
C VAL A 16 0.02 -13.98 3.06
N SER A 17 0.87 -13.11 3.60
CA SER A 17 2.13 -13.48 4.26
C SER A 17 2.51 -12.44 5.32
N THR A 18 3.66 -12.63 5.97
CA THR A 18 4.24 -11.64 6.89
C THR A 18 4.89 -10.44 6.18
N SER A 19 4.95 -10.45 4.85
CA SER A 19 5.45 -9.36 4.02
C SER A 19 4.36 -8.83 3.09
N SER A 20 4.40 -7.53 2.83
CA SER A 20 3.51 -6.85 1.88
C SER A 20 4.32 -6.18 0.78
N ARG A 21 3.81 -6.20 -0.46
CA ARG A 21 4.46 -5.64 -1.65
C ARG A 21 3.44 -4.88 -2.47
N PHE A 22 3.81 -3.66 -2.86
CA PHE A 22 3.04 -2.80 -3.74
C PHE A 22 3.99 -1.96 -4.58
N SER A 23 3.50 -1.45 -5.70
CA SER A 23 4.21 -0.52 -6.59
C SER A 23 3.30 0.66 -6.92
N PHE A 24 3.91 1.78 -7.25
CA PHE A 24 3.24 2.99 -7.72
C PHE A 24 4.21 3.80 -8.58
N ARG A 25 3.71 4.66 -9.46
CA ARG A 25 4.56 5.58 -10.21
C ARG A 25 5.03 6.72 -9.30
N MET A 26 6.32 7.00 -9.31
CA MET A 26 6.89 8.10 -8.52
C MET A 26 6.23 9.43 -8.90
N PHE A 27 5.96 10.27 -7.90
CA PHE A 27 5.34 11.58 -8.06
C PHE A 27 6.08 12.62 -7.21
N ILE A 28 5.75 13.89 -7.38
CA ILE A 28 6.22 15.00 -6.54
C ILE A 28 5.02 15.80 -6.03
N PHE A 29 5.18 16.50 -4.91
CA PHE A 29 4.17 17.46 -4.47
C PHE A 29 4.17 18.67 -5.39
N THR A 30 2.99 19.23 -5.65
CA THR A 30 2.84 20.48 -6.43
C THR A 30 3.22 21.72 -5.63
N ALA A 31 3.29 21.61 -4.29
CA ALA A 31 3.89 22.62 -3.42
C ALA A 31 5.42 22.54 -3.48
N ASN A 32 6.13 23.62 -3.08
CA ASN A 32 7.60 23.72 -3.06
C ASN A 32 8.27 22.78 -2.03
N SER A 33 8.04 21.47 -2.13
CA SER A 33 8.72 20.42 -1.38
C SER A 33 9.65 19.65 -2.31
N THR A 34 10.90 19.49 -1.89
CA THR A 34 11.92 18.72 -2.63
C THR A 34 12.05 17.28 -2.13
N LYS A 35 11.25 16.89 -1.12
CA LYS A 35 11.33 15.59 -0.46
C LYS A 35 9.96 14.92 -0.40
N LEU A 36 9.98 13.59 -0.50
CA LEU A 36 8.83 12.72 -0.31
C LEU A 36 9.14 11.73 0.80
N TYR A 37 8.13 11.48 1.63
CA TYR A 37 8.19 10.53 2.74
C TYR A 37 6.99 9.60 2.63
N LEU A 38 7.21 8.31 2.83
CA LEU A 38 6.15 7.30 2.84
C LEU A 38 5.82 6.91 4.27
N HIS A 39 4.52 6.88 4.57
CA HIS A 39 3.98 6.44 5.84
C HIS A 39 2.96 5.33 5.57
N CYS A 40 3.06 4.25 6.33
CA CYS A 40 2.16 3.11 6.23
C CYS A 40 1.55 2.82 7.61
N ALA A 41 0.24 2.55 7.63
CA ALA A 41 -0.42 1.95 8.78
C ALA A 41 -0.58 0.45 8.50
N VAL A 42 -0.24 -0.39 9.49
CA VAL A 42 -0.29 -1.85 9.37
C VAL A 42 -1.22 -2.43 10.43
N HIS A 43 -1.89 -3.52 10.08
CA HIS A 43 -2.75 -4.28 10.98
C HIS A 43 -2.35 -5.75 10.96
N LEU A 44 -2.20 -6.36 12.14
CA LEU A 44 -1.92 -7.79 12.26
C LEU A 44 -3.23 -8.58 12.14
N CYS A 45 -3.35 -9.37 11.08
CA CYS A 45 -4.50 -10.22 10.86
C CYS A 45 -4.20 -11.69 11.21
N LEU A 46 -5.08 -12.29 12.02
CA LEU A 46 -4.98 -13.70 12.41
C LEU A 46 -5.77 -14.57 11.43
N LEU A 47 -5.06 -15.42 10.68
CA LEU A 47 -5.64 -16.30 9.66
C LEU A 47 -6.65 -17.33 10.21
N SER A 48 -6.53 -17.70 11.49
CA SER A 48 -7.41 -18.70 12.11
C SER A 48 -8.84 -18.21 12.35
N SER A 49 -9.03 -16.89 12.39
CA SER A 49 -10.31 -16.27 12.75
C SER A 49 -10.80 -15.25 11.72
N ASN A 50 -10.01 -14.92 10.70
CA ASN A 50 -10.33 -13.87 9.73
C ASN A 50 -9.86 -14.21 8.32
N HIS A 51 -10.53 -13.61 7.34
CA HIS A 51 -10.05 -13.51 5.97
C HIS A 51 -9.13 -12.29 5.87
N CYS A 52 -7.82 -12.53 5.79
CA CYS A 52 -6.80 -11.48 5.84
C CYS A 52 -6.49 -10.84 4.48
N SER A 53 -6.78 -11.56 3.40
CA SER A 53 -6.69 -11.07 2.03
C SER A 53 -8.10 -10.74 1.53
N LEU A 54 -8.25 -9.57 0.91
CA LEU A 54 -9.38 -9.22 0.06
C LEU A 54 -9.11 -9.71 -1.36
#